data_AF-A0A6B9FR72-F1
#
_entry.id   AF-A0A6B9FR72-F1
#
_cell.length_a   1.000
_cell.length_b   1.000
_cell.length_c   1.000
_cell.angle_alpha   90.00
_cell.angle_beta   90.00
_cell.angle_gamma   90.00
#
_symmetry.space_group_name_H-M   'P 1'
#
loop_
_entity.id
_entity.type
_entity.pdbx_description
1 polymer ?
#
loop_
_entity_poly.entity_id
_entity_poly.type
_entity_poly.pdbx_seq_one_letter_code
_entity_poly.pdbx_strand_id
1 'polypeptide(L)'
;MMLTRLAAPFLLAAGCAAFAAPSHAQPAAFGGPKMLIHGNYCGPGNNAPLPPIDALDAACARHDACTPQGGLPSQACNLRLQREAEQISRDPRQPRNVRSLAGLVAATATLIPSEPDAQSMPASVTTNPAPGGYAPALDRSAPADMDEDTDEPDAE
;
A
#
# COMPACT_ATOMS: atom_id res chain seq x y z
N MET A 1 -37.51 -48.53 -32.60
CA MET A 1 -36.51 -47.45 -32.47
C MET A 1 -37.05 -46.35 -31.56
N MET A 2 -36.90 -46.47 -30.23
CA MET A 2 -37.36 -45.43 -29.28
C MET A 2 -36.72 -45.59 -27.88
N LEU A 3 -35.49 -46.09 -27.76
CA LEU A 3 -34.83 -46.26 -26.44
C LEU A 3 -33.49 -45.52 -26.30
N THR A 4 -33.03 -44.81 -27.33
CA THR A 4 -31.74 -44.11 -27.31
C THR A 4 -31.83 -42.62 -26.97
N ARG A 5 -33.01 -42.07 -26.68
CA ARG A 5 -33.20 -40.61 -26.52
C ARG A 5 -33.20 -40.07 -25.08
N LEU A 6 -33.03 -40.90 -24.05
CA LEU A 6 -33.16 -40.46 -22.65
C LEU A 6 -31.85 -40.48 -21.83
N ALA A 7 -30.72 -40.89 -22.42
CA ALA A 7 -29.44 -40.95 -21.68
C ALA A 7 -28.59 -39.65 -21.76
N ALA A 8 -28.95 -38.71 -22.63
CA ALA A 8 -28.17 -37.49 -22.84
C ALA A 8 -28.27 -36.43 -21.71
N PRO A 9 -29.41 -36.19 -21.03
CA PRO A 9 -29.49 -35.10 -20.06
C PRO A 9 -28.89 -35.44 -18.68
N PHE A 10 -28.73 -36.73 -18.34
CA PHE A 10 -28.19 -37.14 -17.03
C PHE A 10 -26.67 -37.03 -16.92
N LEU A 11 -25.93 -37.16 -18.03
CA LEU A 11 -24.47 -37.00 -18.03
C LEU A 11 -24.03 -35.53 -17.93
N LEU A 12 -24.92 -34.58 -18.25
CA LEU A 12 -24.60 -33.15 -18.27
C LEU A 12 -24.72 -32.50 -16.88
N ALA A 13 -25.59 -33.01 -16.00
CA ALA A 13 -25.75 -32.51 -14.64
C ALA A 13 -24.61 -32.94 -13.68
N ALA A 14 -23.99 -34.10 -13.91
CA ALA A 14 -22.89 -34.60 -13.09
C ALA A 14 -21.54 -33.91 -13.36
N GLY A 15 -21.36 -33.30 -14.54
CA GLY A 15 -20.13 -32.58 -14.91
C GLY A 15 -19.96 -31.22 -14.21
N CYS A 16 -21.05 -30.59 -13.78
CA CYS A 16 -21.00 -29.23 -13.21
C CYS A 16 -20.53 -29.21 -11.73
N ALA A 17 -20.69 -30.30 -10.98
CA ALA A 17 -20.30 -30.35 -9.57
C ALA A 17 -18.78 -30.52 -9.36
N ALA A 18 -18.02 -30.91 -10.40
CA ALA A 18 -16.57 -31.10 -10.30
C ALA A 18 -15.76 -29.79 -10.37
N PHE A 19 -16.37 -28.67 -10.78
CA PHE A 19 -15.69 -27.36 -10.87
C PHE A 19 -15.90 -26.45 -9.65
N ALA A 20 -16.63 -26.92 -8.63
CA ALA A 20 -16.85 -26.18 -7.37
C ALA A 20 -15.78 -26.51 -6.31
N ALA A 21 -14.59 -26.93 -6.71
CA ALA A 21 -13.49 -27.13 -5.78
C ALA A 21 -13.04 -25.75 -5.24
N PRO A 22 -12.99 -25.54 -3.91
CA PRO A 22 -12.43 -24.32 -3.35
C PRO A 22 -10.98 -24.20 -3.80
N SER A 23 -10.65 -23.12 -4.52
CA SER A 23 -9.25 -22.80 -4.81
C SER A 23 -8.60 -22.37 -3.51
N HIS A 24 -7.80 -23.26 -2.93
CA HIS A 24 -6.92 -22.90 -1.83
C HIS A 24 -5.85 -21.95 -2.37
N ALA A 25 -6.01 -20.66 -2.09
CA ALA A 25 -4.94 -19.68 -2.30
C ALA A 25 -3.70 -20.19 -1.56
N GLN A 26 -2.63 -20.48 -2.32
CA GLN A 26 -1.36 -20.83 -1.72
C GLN A 26 -0.89 -19.61 -0.91
N PRO A 27 -0.35 -19.81 0.31
CA PRO A 27 0.28 -18.71 1.02
C PRO A 27 1.33 -18.11 0.08
N ALA A 28 1.30 -16.79 -0.11
CA ALA A 28 2.34 -16.10 -0.85
C ALA A 28 3.67 -16.47 -0.20
N ALA A 29 4.50 -17.24 -0.91
CA ALA A 29 5.80 -17.63 -0.41
C ALA A 29 6.72 -16.40 -0.46
N PHE A 30 6.71 -15.60 0.61
CA PHE A 30 7.70 -14.57 0.86
C PHE A 30 9.06 -15.27 1.04
N GLY A 31 9.86 -15.34 -0.02
CA GLY A 31 11.12 -16.08 -0.05
C GLY A 31 11.31 -17.05 -1.23
N GLY A 32 10.34 -17.14 -2.15
CA GLY A 32 10.53 -17.79 -3.45
C GLY A 32 11.59 -17.11 -4.34
N PRO A 33 11.91 -17.67 -5.52
CA PRO A 33 12.83 -17.04 -6.46
C PRO A 33 12.40 -15.61 -6.76
N LYS A 34 13.34 -14.66 -6.62
CA LYS A 34 13.09 -13.23 -6.79
C LYS A 34 12.70 -12.95 -8.24
N MET A 35 11.44 -12.56 -8.44
CA MET A 35 10.92 -12.14 -9.74
C MET A 35 11.14 -10.65 -9.90
N LEU A 36 12.23 -10.26 -10.56
CA LEU A 36 12.57 -8.87 -10.82
C LEU A 36 11.87 -8.38 -12.08
N ILE A 37 11.16 -7.26 -11.93
CA ILE A 37 10.58 -6.48 -13.03
C ILE A 37 11.62 -5.51 -13.57
N HIS A 38 12.43 -4.94 -12.67
CA HIS A 38 13.45 -3.95 -13.02
C HIS A 38 14.53 -3.86 -11.95
N GLY A 39 15.78 -3.62 -12.38
CA GLY A 39 16.89 -3.34 -11.49
C GLY A 39 17.17 -4.42 -10.44
N ASN A 40 17.58 -3.99 -9.26
CA ASN A 40 17.94 -4.85 -8.14
C ASN A 40 16.82 -5.01 -7.11
N TYR A 41 15.75 -4.20 -7.17
CA TYR A 41 14.73 -4.12 -6.12
C TYR A 41 13.29 -4.20 -6.63
N CYS A 42 12.98 -3.74 -7.84
CA CYS A 42 11.58 -3.74 -8.28
C CYS A 42 11.06 -5.16 -8.56
N GLY A 43 10.33 -5.73 -7.60
CA GLY A 43 9.71 -7.05 -7.65
C GLY A 43 9.21 -7.49 -6.26
N PRO A 44 8.53 -8.64 -6.12
CA PRO A 44 8.03 -9.10 -4.82
C PRO A 44 9.15 -9.43 -3.82
N GLY A 45 9.20 -8.67 -2.71
CA GLY A 45 9.94 -9.01 -1.49
C GLY A 45 11.45 -9.04 -1.65
N ASN A 46 12.05 -8.02 -2.26
CA ASN A 46 13.46 -8.06 -2.62
C ASN A 46 14.36 -7.16 -1.75
N ASN A 47 15.28 -7.76 -1.01
CA ASN A 47 16.32 -7.04 -0.28
C ASN A 47 17.70 -7.41 -0.85
N ALA A 48 17.99 -6.97 -2.07
CA ALA A 48 19.29 -7.20 -2.68
C ALA A 48 20.39 -6.41 -1.92
N PRO A 49 21.61 -6.95 -1.73
CA PRO A 49 22.71 -6.22 -1.09
C PRO A 49 23.44 -5.27 -2.06
N LEU A 50 22.80 -4.92 -3.17
CA LEU A 50 23.39 -4.12 -4.26
C LEU A 50 22.84 -2.70 -4.23
N PRO A 51 23.61 -1.68 -4.66
CA PRO A 51 23.05 -0.34 -4.80
C PRO A 51 21.95 -0.33 -5.87
N PRO A 52 20.92 0.53 -5.72
CA PRO A 52 19.95 0.75 -6.78
C PRO A 52 20.62 1.28 -8.06
N ILE A 53 20.16 0.83 -9.22
CA ILE A 53 20.79 1.19 -10.51
C ILE A 53 20.24 2.48 -11.14
N ASP A 54 19.04 2.91 -10.74
CA ASP A 54 18.42 4.17 -11.17
C ASP A 54 17.41 4.69 -10.14
N ALA A 55 16.71 5.77 -10.48
CA ALA A 55 15.74 6.42 -9.59
C ALA A 55 14.54 5.53 -9.26
N LEU A 56 14.06 4.71 -10.20
CA LEU A 56 12.94 3.80 -9.99
C LEU A 56 13.35 2.66 -9.08
N ASP A 57 14.51 2.05 -9.35
CA ASP A 57 15.09 1.00 -8.51
C ASP A 57 15.33 1.51 -7.08
N ALA A 58 15.71 2.78 -6.91
CA ALA A 58 15.89 3.39 -5.60
C ALA A 58 14.56 3.59 -4.84
N ALA A 59 13.45 3.86 -5.56
CA ALA A 59 12.12 3.91 -4.97
C ALA A 59 11.65 2.53 -4.51
N CYS A 60 11.89 1.50 -5.34
CA CYS A 60 11.63 0.10 -4.97
C CYS A 60 12.45 -0.32 -3.74
N ALA A 61 13.75 0.00 -3.69
CA ALA A 61 14.59 -0.30 -2.53
C ALA A 61 14.07 0.32 -1.22
N ARG A 62 13.55 1.55 -1.27
CA ARG A 62 12.93 2.20 -0.10
C ARG A 62 11.60 1.55 0.29
N HIS A 63 10.85 1.02 -0.67
CA HIS A 63 9.62 0.27 -0.40
C HIS A 63 9.93 -1.09 0.24
N ASP A 64 10.91 -1.83 -0.26
CA ASP A 64 11.36 -3.09 0.35
C ASP A 64 11.87 -2.87 1.77
N ALA A 65 12.67 -1.81 2.01
CA ALA A 65 13.14 -1.46 3.35
C ALA A 65 12.04 -0.98 4.31
N CYS A 66 10.88 -0.53 3.79
CA CYS A 66 9.71 -0.16 4.57
C CYS A 66 8.92 -1.39 5.05
N THR A 67 9.17 -2.56 4.44
CA THR A 67 8.45 -3.79 4.70
C THR A 67 9.12 -4.60 5.80
N PRO A 68 8.38 -5.07 6.84
CA PRO A 68 8.94 -5.98 7.84
C PRO A 68 9.54 -7.22 7.19
N GLN A 69 10.63 -7.75 7.78
CA GLN A 69 11.30 -8.93 7.25
C GLN A 69 10.34 -10.12 7.17
N GLY A 70 10.05 -10.59 5.96
CA GLY A 70 9.16 -11.72 5.70
C GLY A 70 7.66 -11.42 5.78
N GLY A 71 7.25 -10.15 5.90
CA GLY A 71 5.84 -9.73 5.94
C GLY A 71 5.38 -8.95 4.71
N LEU A 72 4.12 -8.52 4.71
CA LEU A 72 3.58 -7.60 3.71
C LEU A 72 3.93 -6.13 4.04
N PRO A 73 4.05 -5.25 3.02
CA PRO A 73 4.17 -3.81 3.25
C PRO A 73 2.92 -3.26 3.95
N SER A 74 3.06 -2.15 4.66
CA SER A 74 1.87 -1.39 5.09
C SER A 74 1.27 -0.61 3.91
N GLN A 75 0.01 -0.22 4.03
CA GLN A 75 -0.62 0.67 3.05
C GLN A 75 0.16 1.99 2.89
N ALA A 76 0.74 2.51 3.97
CA ALA A 76 1.57 3.71 3.93
C ALA A 76 2.85 3.50 3.08
N CYS A 77 3.49 2.34 3.18
CA CYS A 77 4.64 1.98 2.32
C CYS A 77 4.22 1.97 0.84
N ASN A 78 3.07 1.36 0.52
CA ASN A 78 2.55 1.29 -0.85
C ASN A 78 2.21 2.67 -1.43
N LEU A 79 1.58 3.55 -0.62
CA LEU A 79 1.28 4.92 -1.03
C LEU A 79 2.55 5.76 -1.24
N ARG A 80 3.60 5.52 -0.45
CA ARG A 80 4.90 6.16 -0.66
C ARG A 80 5.52 5.72 -1.98
N LEU A 81 5.52 4.42 -2.27
CA LEU A 81 6.01 3.90 -3.55
C LEU A 81 5.26 4.52 -4.73
N GLN A 82 3.93 4.59 -4.65
CA GLN A 82 3.11 5.23 -5.69
C GLN A 82 3.57 6.66 -5.97
N ARG A 83 3.68 7.50 -4.95
CA ARG A 83 4.06 8.93 -5.11
C ARG A 83 5.45 9.10 -5.71
N GLU A 84 6.42 8.34 -5.22
CA GLU A 84 7.80 8.40 -5.74
C GLU A 84 7.85 7.95 -7.21
N ALA A 85 7.18 6.85 -7.55
CA ALA A 85 7.11 6.35 -8.93
C ALA A 85 6.35 7.31 -9.87
N GLU A 86 5.28 7.97 -9.41
CA GLU A 86 4.59 9.02 -10.18
C GLU A 86 5.54 10.17 -10.52
N GLN A 87 6.32 10.64 -9.55
CA GLN A 87 7.25 11.73 -9.77
C GLN A 87 8.33 11.36 -10.79
N ILE A 88 8.87 10.13 -10.70
CA ILE A 88 9.84 9.59 -11.66
C ILE A 88 9.24 9.46 -13.05
N SER A 89 7.98 9.03 -13.18
CA SER A 89 7.30 8.89 -14.48
C SER A 89 7.15 10.23 -15.23
N ARG A 90 6.99 11.32 -14.47
CA ARG A 90 6.82 12.69 -15.00
C ARG A 90 8.15 13.42 -15.20
N ASP A 91 9.26 12.94 -14.65
CA ASP A 91 10.57 13.58 -14.76
C ASP A 91 11.18 13.40 -16.16
N PRO A 92 11.35 14.49 -16.96
CA PRO A 92 11.90 14.41 -18.31
C PRO A 92 13.40 14.08 -18.33
N ARG A 93 14.10 14.18 -17.19
CA ARG A 93 15.51 13.80 -17.07
C ARG A 93 15.72 12.29 -17.04
N GLN A 94 14.67 11.52 -16.75
CA GLN A 94 14.74 10.07 -16.69
C GLN A 94 14.66 9.44 -18.09
N PRO A 95 15.40 8.34 -18.35
CA PRO A 95 15.24 7.56 -19.57
C PRO A 95 13.80 7.13 -19.83
N ARG A 96 13.36 7.11 -21.10
CA ARG A 96 11.96 6.79 -21.45
C ARG A 96 11.48 5.46 -20.87
N ASN A 97 12.32 4.43 -20.89
CA ASN A 97 11.99 3.11 -20.31
C ASN A 97 11.77 3.19 -18.80
N VAL A 98 12.60 3.93 -18.07
CA VAL A 98 12.46 4.13 -16.61
C VAL A 98 11.16 4.86 -16.32
N ARG A 99 10.83 5.91 -17.09
CA ARG A 99 9.57 6.65 -16.94
C ARG A 99 8.35 5.77 -17.16
N SER A 100 8.36 4.94 -18.20
CA SER A 100 7.25 4.02 -18.50
C SER A 100 7.06 2.97 -17.42
N LEU A 101 8.16 2.36 -16.95
CA LEU A 101 8.12 1.40 -15.85
C LEU A 101 7.65 2.05 -14.55
N ALA A 102 8.10 3.27 -14.26
CA ALA A 102 7.66 4.03 -13.10
C ALA A 102 6.15 4.33 -13.16
N GLY A 103 5.61 4.63 -14.34
CA GLY A 103 4.17 4.77 -14.54
C GLY A 103 3.39 3.49 -14.23
N LEU A 104 3.91 2.33 -14.65
CA LEU A 104 3.30 1.04 -14.34
C LEU A 104 3.36 0.73 -12.83
N VAL A 105 4.52 0.96 -12.21
CA VAL A 105 4.71 0.76 -10.76
C VAL A 105 3.75 1.68 -9.98
N ALA A 106 3.65 2.96 -10.35
CA ALA A 106 2.73 3.90 -9.74
C ALA A 106 1.26 3.44 -9.84
N ALA A 107 0.84 2.96 -11.01
CA ALA A 107 -0.53 2.51 -11.24
C ALA A 107 -0.91 1.25 -10.44
N THR A 108 0.07 0.41 -10.12
CA THR A 108 -0.14 -0.89 -9.46
C THR A 108 0.24 -0.91 -7.98
N ALA A 109 0.98 0.08 -7.50
CA ALA A 109 1.48 0.12 -6.12
C ALA A 109 0.38 -0.02 -5.05
N THR A 110 -0.80 0.54 -5.28
CA THR A 110 -1.93 0.44 -4.34
C THR A 110 -2.70 -0.89 -4.42
N LEU A 111 -2.38 -1.74 -5.41
CA LEU A 111 -2.93 -3.09 -5.53
C LEU A 111 -2.05 -4.13 -4.84
N ILE A 112 -0.87 -3.74 -4.36
CA ILE A 112 0.02 -4.62 -3.59
C ILE A 112 -0.71 -4.99 -2.29
N PRO A 113 -0.85 -6.30 -1.98
CA PRO A 113 -1.42 -6.72 -0.71
C PRO A 113 -0.66 -6.06 0.44
N SER A 114 -1.41 -5.56 1.42
CA SER A 114 -0.83 -4.96 2.62
C SER A 114 -1.21 -5.81 3.81
N GLU A 115 -0.37 -5.82 4.85
CA GLU A 115 -0.90 -6.23 6.15
C GLU A 115 -2.13 -5.35 6.42
N PRO A 116 -3.28 -5.92 6.84
CA PRO A 116 -4.32 -5.08 7.38
C PRO A 116 -3.65 -4.24 8.45
N ASP A 117 -3.84 -2.90 8.41
CA ASP A 117 -3.37 -2.04 9.49
C ASP A 117 -3.77 -2.76 10.76
N ALA A 118 -2.79 -3.31 11.48
CA ALA A 118 -2.96 -3.61 12.89
C ALA A 118 -3.21 -2.22 13.43
N GLN A 119 -4.50 -1.84 13.44
CA GLN A 119 -4.96 -0.52 13.75
C GLN A 119 -4.12 -0.07 14.92
N SER A 120 -3.54 1.12 14.79
CA SER A 120 -2.94 1.84 15.91
C SER A 120 -3.73 1.50 17.15
N MET A 121 -3.26 0.54 17.94
CA MET A 121 -3.62 0.48 19.33
C MET A 121 -2.97 1.77 19.81
N PRO A 122 -3.73 2.81 20.21
CA PRO A 122 -3.09 3.87 20.95
C PRO A 122 -2.33 3.13 22.04
N ALA A 123 -1.01 3.26 22.09
CA ALA A 123 -0.25 2.74 23.21
C ALA A 123 -1.03 3.22 24.42
N SER A 124 -1.62 2.29 25.19
CA SER A 124 -2.36 2.66 26.37
C SER A 124 -1.38 3.45 27.19
N VAL A 125 -1.52 4.77 27.17
CA VAL A 125 -0.71 5.68 27.97
C VAL A 125 -1.19 5.38 29.37
N THR A 126 -0.53 4.42 30.02
CA THR A 126 -0.55 4.29 31.46
C THR A 126 0.10 5.57 31.97
N THR A 127 -0.69 6.62 32.11
CA THR A 127 -0.39 7.69 33.04
C THR A 127 -0.55 7.07 34.42
N ASN A 128 0.51 6.42 34.91
CA ASN A 128 0.60 6.20 36.33
C ASN A 128 0.92 7.57 36.92
N PRO A 129 0.05 8.20 37.73
CA PRO A 129 0.47 9.37 38.47
C PRO A 129 1.46 8.87 39.52
N ALA A 130 2.75 9.05 39.27
CA ALA A 130 3.73 8.99 40.34
C ALA A 130 3.37 10.08 41.36
N PRO A 131 3.23 9.77 42.66
CA PRO A 131 3.01 10.80 43.65
C PRO A 131 4.35 11.51 43.88
N GLY A 132 4.42 12.76 43.43
CA GLY A 132 5.53 13.66 43.75
C GLY A 132 6.51 13.87 42.60
N GLY A 133 6.28 14.95 41.85
CA GLY A 133 7.21 15.44 40.85
C GLY A 133 6.65 16.69 40.19
N TYR A 134 6.97 17.85 40.77
CA TYR A 134 6.73 19.23 40.34
C TYR A 134 6.29 19.42 38.86
N ALA A 135 5.15 20.09 38.66
CA ALA A 135 4.84 20.75 37.39
C ALA A 135 5.15 22.25 37.56
N PRO A 136 5.95 22.90 36.70
CA PRO A 136 6.00 24.35 36.69
C PRO A 136 4.72 24.86 36.05
N ALA A 137 4.02 25.73 36.77
CA ALA A 137 2.89 26.47 36.24
C ALA A 137 3.39 27.36 35.09
N LEU A 138 2.98 27.05 33.86
CA LEU A 138 2.97 28.04 32.80
C LEU A 138 1.63 28.75 32.84
N ASP A 139 1.62 29.82 33.63
CA ASP A 139 0.70 30.93 33.53
C ASP A 139 0.67 31.40 32.07
N ARG A 140 -0.50 31.30 31.42
CA ARG A 140 -0.76 32.00 30.18
C ARG A 140 -2.00 32.84 30.37
N SER A 141 -1.78 34.00 30.95
CA SER A 141 -2.63 35.18 30.83
C SER A 141 -3.07 35.37 29.37
N ALA A 142 -4.39 35.44 29.17
CA ALA A 142 -5.01 36.02 27.97
C ALA A 142 -4.79 37.54 27.95
N PRO A 143 -4.70 38.15 26.77
CA PRO A 143 -5.79 39.02 26.28
C PRO A 143 -5.91 38.94 24.73
N ALA A 144 -6.85 39.53 24.01
CA ALA A 144 -8.13 40.20 24.24
C ALA A 144 -8.81 40.23 22.86
N ASP A 145 -10.12 40.43 22.87
CA ASP A 145 -10.98 40.74 21.74
C ASP A 145 -10.40 41.85 20.84
N MET A 146 -10.51 41.66 19.53
CA MET A 146 -10.56 42.76 18.55
C MET A 146 -11.62 42.40 17.52
N ASP A 147 -12.80 43.00 17.71
CA ASP A 147 -13.77 43.30 16.67
C ASP A 147 -13.07 44.10 15.55
N GLU A 148 -13.34 43.78 14.28
CA GLU A 148 -13.22 44.75 13.20
C GLU A 148 -14.22 44.37 12.09
N ASP A 149 -15.22 45.24 11.93
CA ASP A 149 -16.15 45.36 10.82
C ASP A 149 -15.47 45.29 9.45
N THR A 150 -16.11 44.67 8.46
CA THR A 150 -16.05 45.22 7.09
C THR A 150 -17.33 44.91 6.32
N ASP A 151 -17.94 46.00 5.87
CA ASP A 151 -19.18 46.18 5.13
C ASP A 151 -19.37 45.31 3.88
N GLU A 152 -20.63 44.93 3.70
CA GLU A 152 -21.27 44.33 2.54
C GLU A 152 -21.63 45.42 1.51
N PRO A 153 -21.37 45.24 0.20
CA PRO A 153 -22.01 46.08 -0.82
C PRO A 153 -22.74 45.22 -1.85
N ASP A 154 -24.07 45.36 -1.95
CA ASP A 154 -24.82 44.99 -3.15
C ASP A 154 -26.08 45.88 -3.28
N ALA A 155 -25.94 46.95 -4.07
CA ALA A 155 -27.04 47.59 -4.76
C ALA A 155 -26.49 48.30 -6.01
N GLU A 156 -26.74 47.73 -7.19
CA GLU A 156 -27.45 48.34 -8.34
C GLU A 156 -27.54 47.38 -9.52
#